data_AF-A0A930ASS8-F1
#
_entry.id   AF-A0A930ASS8-F1
#
_cell.length_a   1.000
_cell.length_b   1.000
_cell.length_c   1.000
_cell.angle_alpha   90.00
_cell.angle_beta   90.00
_cell.angle_gamma   90.00
#
_symmetry.space_group_name_H-M   'P 1'
#
loop_
_entity.id
_entity.type
_entity.pdbx_description
1 polymer ?
#
loop_
_entity_poly.entity_id
_entity_poly.type
_entity_poly.pdbx_seq_one_letter_code
_entity_poly.pdbx_strand_id
1 'polypeptide(L)'
;AYENTSTGREELEAILSEQDRLNQRYKVVQGRLVDMEGKITRYRMDCERFVEELQVLGFTLEDAQALRIEGSVNDWKDEQARLIAEIVELGPVNPNAVEEYEETKERYDFLTTQLADLDTAKEQLQAVIAEMDKAMSTQLYDVLDVVGRRFQEVFSQLFGGGTAQIVLTDPDNILTGGIDFYIQPPGKKRQQLTLLSGGERALTVIALLFSFLDYRPAPFCVLDEVDAALDEANVERFSSYLNRVNKETQFIVVSHRKKTMEAAEVLQGVTMVERGVSRLLTVAFEDVKEDLA
;
A
#
# COMPACT_ATOMS: atom_id res chain seq x y z
N ALA A 1 60.43 124.12 24.84
CA ALA A 1 61.08 122.81 24.61
C ALA A 1 60.39 121.64 25.31
N TYR A 2 59.25 121.83 26.00
CA TYR A 2 58.48 120.73 26.62
C TYR A 2 57.16 120.40 25.90
N GLU A 3 56.63 121.26 25.01
CA GLU A 3 55.38 120.99 24.26
C GLU A 3 55.58 120.13 23.00
N ASN A 4 56.70 120.26 22.28
CA ASN A 4 56.99 119.44 21.08
C ASN A 4 57.32 117.96 21.38
N THR A 5 57.65 117.62 22.63
CA THR A 5 57.99 116.25 23.05
C THR A 5 56.75 115.47 23.52
N SER A 6 55.64 116.17 23.82
CA SER A 6 54.35 115.57 24.22
C SER A 6 53.56 115.12 23.00
N THR A 7 53.46 115.99 21.99
CA THR A 7 52.78 115.72 20.71
C THR A 7 53.41 114.57 19.93
N GLY A 8 54.74 114.49 19.87
CA GLY A 8 55.43 113.36 19.24
C GLY A 8 55.29 112.02 19.99
N ARG A 9 54.98 112.05 21.30
CA ARG A 9 54.70 110.84 22.10
C ARG A 9 53.27 110.33 21.87
N GLU A 10 52.31 111.24 21.78
CA GLU A 10 50.91 110.92 21.47
C GLU A 10 50.76 110.38 20.04
N GLU A 11 51.48 110.94 19.06
CA GLU A 11 51.51 110.41 17.69
C GLU A 11 52.15 109.01 17.63
N LEU A 12 53.22 108.77 18.39
CA LEU A 12 53.87 107.46 18.47
C LEU A 12 52.96 106.41 19.15
N GLU A 13 52.26 106.77 20.22
CA GLU A 13 51.26 105.90 20.87
C GLU A 13 50.06 105.61 19.95
N ALA A 14 49.60 106.59 19.17
CA ALA A 14 48.55 106.38 18.19
C ALA A 14 48.98 105.41 17.09
N ILE A 15 50.19 105.56 16.56
CA ILE A 15 50.77 104.65 15.55
C ILE A 15 50.96 103.23 16.12
N LEU A 16 51.43 103.09 17.36
CA LEU A 16 51.58 101.79 18.03
C LEU A 16 50.22 101.10 18.24
N SER A 17 49.20 101.85 18.65
CA SER A 17 47.82 101.35 18.79
C SER A 17 47.21 100.92 17.46
N GLU A 18 47.45 101.69 16.39
CA GLU A 18 47.07 101.35 15.02
C GLU A 18 47.76 100.05 14.56
N GLN A 19 49.06 99.93 14.84
CA GLN A 19 49.87 98.74 14.53
C GLN A 19 49.37 97.49 15.27
N ASP A 20 49.01 97.62 16.55
CA ASP A 20 48.45 96.53 17.34
C ASP A 20 47.06 96.10 16.84
N ARG A 21 46.20 97.06 16.45
CA ARG A 21 44.91 96.76 15.80
C ARG A 21 45.09 96.03 14.47
N LEU A 22 46.03 96.48 13.65
CA LEU A 22 46.38 95.82 12.37
C LEU A 22 46.92 94.41 12.60
N ASN A 23 47.79 94.22 13.59
CA ASN A 23 48.32 92.89 13.96
C ASN A 23 47.22 91.95 14.48
N GLN A 24 46.27 92.45 15.28
CA GLN A 24 45.12 91.65 15.71
C GLN A 24 44.23 91.25 14.53
N ARG A 25 43.93 92.18 13.60
CA ARG A 25 43.19 91.85 12.37
C ARG A 25 43.95 90.85 11.50
N TYR A 26 45.26 90.99 11.36
CA TYR A 26 46.10 90.06 10.61
C TYR A 26 46.01 88.65 11.20
N LYS A 27 46.12 88.49 12.53
CA LYS A 27 45.95 87.19 13.20
C LYS A 27 44.57 86.57 12.98
N VAL A 28 43.50 87.36 13.03
CA VAL A 28 42.13 86.86 12.79
C VAL A 28 41.96 86.40 11.34
N VAL A 29 42.46 87.18 10.37
CA VAL A 29 42.39 86.83 8.94
C VAL A 29 43.25 85.60 8.65
N GLN A 30 44.45 85.52 9.22
CA GLN A 30 45.33 84.36 9.09
C GLN A 30 44.68 83.09 9.67
N GLY A 31 44.02 83.18 10.83
CA GLY A 31 43.27 82.06 11.40
C GLY A 31 42.12 81.58 10.52
N ARG A 32 41.38 82.50 9.91
CA ARG A 32 40.32 82.17 8.92
C ARG A 32 40.88 81.54 7.65
N LEU A 33 42.04 82.00 7.19
CA LEU A 33 42.72 81.46 6.01
C LEU A 33 43.09 79.99 6.25
N VAL A 34 43.70 79.68 7.40
CA VAL A 34 44.05 78.31 7.79
C VAL A 34 42.82 77.41 7.93
N ASP A 35 41.72 77.90 8.50
CA ASP A 35 40.45 77.14 8.56
C ASP A 35 39.88 76.85 7.16
N MET A 36 39.92 77.83 6.25
CA MET A 36 39.47 77.63 4.87
C MET A 36 40.38 76.69 4.09
N GLU A 37 41.70 76.80 4.24
CA GLU A 37 42.67 75.86 3.65
C GLU A 37 42.46 74.42 4.16
N GLY A 38 42.15 74.27 5.45
CA GLY A 38 41.77 72.98 6.04
C GLY A 38 40.44 72.44 5.49
N LYS A 39 39.46 73.29 5.20
CA LYS A 39 38.21 72.87 4.52
C LYS A 39 38.45 72.47 3.08
N ILE A 40 39.25 73.23 2.32
CA ILE A 40 39.58 72.92 0.93
C ILE A 40 40.30 71.56 0.85
N THR A 41 41.27 71.33 1.73
CA THR A 41 41.99 70.04 1.78
C THR A 41 41.04 68.89 2.06
N ARG A 42 40.11 69.04 3.03
CA ARG A 42 39.08 68.03 3.31
C ARG A 42 38.19 67.76 2.10
N TYR A 43 37.65 68.80 1.47
CA TYR A 43 36.78 68.62 0.30
C TYR A 43 37.52 67.99 -0.88
N ARG A 44 38.82 68.28 -1.08
CA ARG A 44 39.62 67.60 -2.10
C ARG A 44 39.74 66.11 -1.82
N MET A 45 40.06 65.72 -0.59
CA MET A 45 40.13 64.31 -0.20
C MET A 45 38.78 63.60 -0.36
N ASP A 46 37.68 64.26 0.02
CA ASP A 46 36.33 63.71 -0.18
C ASP A 46 36.01 63.54 -1.67
N CYS A 47 36.35 64.52 -2.52
CA CYS A 47 36.19 64.41 -3.97
C CYS A 47 37.00 63.25 -4.56
N GLU A 48 38.26 63.09 -4.16
CA GLU A 48 39.11 61.96 -4.59
C GLU A 48 38.48 60.63 -4.18
N ARG A 49 38.03 60.50 -2.92
CA ARG A 49 37.34 59.29 -2.44
C ARG A 49 36.08 59.00 -3.24
N PHE A 50 35.23 60.00 -3.51
CA PHE A 50 34.00 59.78 -4.27
C PHE A 50 34.27 59.39 -5.72
N VAL A 51 35.35 59.90 -6.33
CA VAL A 51 35.77 59.48 -7.68
C VAL A 51 36.25 58.03 -7.67
N GLU A 52 37.01 57.61 -6.66
CA GLU A 52 37.41 56.20 -6.50
C GLU A 52 36.20 55.28 -6.30
N GLU A 53 35.24 55.66 -5.46
CA GLU A 53 34.01 54.90 -5.24
C GLU A 53 33.20 54.74 -6.55
N LEU A 54 33.10 55.79 -7.36
CA LEU A 54 32.44 55.72 -8.67
C LEU A 54 33.15 54.75 -9.63
N GLN A 55 34.48 54.76 -9.64
CA GLN A 55 35.26 53.84 -10.48
C GLN A 55 35.06 52.38 -10.08
N VAL A 56 34.98 52.08 -8.78
CA VAL A 56 34.68 50.73 -8.28
C VAL A 56 33.29 50.27 -8.73
N LEU A 57 32.32 51.18 -8.79
CA LEU A 57 30.98 50.92 -9.33
C LEU A 57 30.94 50.85 -10.87
N GLY A 58 32.07 51.08 -11.55
CA GLY A 58 32.19 51.02 -13.00
C GLY A 58 31.73 52.27 -13.74
N PHE A 59 31.55 53.40 -13.05
CA PHE A 59 31.12 54.68 -13.64
C PHE A 59 32.29 55.66 -13.76
N THR A 60 32.31 56.45 -14.85
CA THR A 60 33.17 57.63 -14.94
C THR A 60 32.49 58.86 -14.34
N LEU A 61 33.28 59.92 -14.06
CA LEU A 61 32.74 61.18 -13.55
C LEU A 61 31.70 61.80 -14.51
N GLU A 62 31.91 61.64 -15.82
CA GLU A 62 30.99 62.13 -16.85
C GLU A 62 29.68 61.33 -16.87
N ASP A 63 29.77 60.00 -16.71
CA ASP A 63 28.59 59.14 -16.62
C ASP A 63 27.75 59.49 -15.38
N ALA A 64 28.42 59.69 -14.23
CA ALA A 64 27.75 60.06 -12.98
C ALA A 64 27.08 61.43 -13.06
N GLN A 65 27.69 62.39 -13.77
CA GLN A 65 27.08 63.70 -14.02
C GLN A 65 25.87 63.61 -14.96
N ALA A 66 25.90 62.72 -15.95
CA ALA A 66 24.76 62.49 -16.84
C ALA A 66 23.59 61.79 -16.15
N LEU A 67 23.87 60.91 -15.18
CA LEU A 67 22.90 60.17 -14.38
C LEU A 67 22.20 61.01 -13.29
N ARG A 68 22.55 62.30 -13.16
CA ARG A 68 22.15 63.19 -12.06
C ARG A 68 20.75 62.89 -11.52
N ILE A 69 20.73 62.23 -10.37
CA ILE A 69 19.50 61.84 -9.69
C ILE A 69 19.02 63.04 -8.87
N GLU A 70 17.73 63.38 -9.02
CA GLU A 70 17.11 64.43 -8.22
C GLU A 70 16.94 63.98 -6.75
N GLY A 71 17.06 64.91 -5.80
CA GLY A 71 16.91 64.64 -4.36
C GLY A 71 18.10 65.09 -3.51
N SER A 72 17.94 65.03 -2.19
CA SER A 72 19.03 65.28 -1.24
C SER A 72 19.92 64.04 -1.11
N VAL A 73 21.23 64.24 -0.93
CA VAL A 73 22.18 63.14 -0.66
C VAL A 73 21.78 62.36 0.60
N ASN A 74 21.14 63.01 1.57
CA ASN A 74 20.68 62.34 2.80
C ASN A 74 19.50 61.41 2.53
N ASP A 75 18.54 61.80 1.68
CA ASP A 75 17.37 60.99 1.36
C ASP A 75 17.79 59.68 0.66
N TRP A 76 18.77 59.76 -0.24
CA TRP A 76 19.33 58.59 -0.93
C TRP A 76 20.14 57.67 -0.01
N LYS A 77 20.76 58.20 1.05
CA LYS A 77 21.42 57.39 2.08
C LYS A 77 20.42 56.63 2.94
N ASP A 78 19.32 57.28 3.31
CA ASP A 78 18.25 56.63 4.07
C ASP A 78 17.56 55.55 3.24
N GLU A 79 17.36 55.78 1.93
CA GLU A 79 16.82 54.78 1.02
C GLU A 79 17.78 53.63 0.78
N GLN A 80 19.07 53.90 0.61
CA GLN A 80 20.11 52.86 0.53
C GLN A 80 20.12 51.99 1.79
N ALA A 81 20.04 52.60 2.98
CA ALA A 81 20.00 51.86 4.24
C ALA A 81 18.74 50.99 4.36
N ARG A 82 17.59 51.48 3.89
CA ARG A 82 16.34 50.71 3.85
C ARG A 82 16.44 49.50 2.92
N LEU A 83 16.93 49.69 1.71
CA LEU A 83 17.08 48.61 0.73
C LEU A 83 18.09 47.56 1.20
N ILE A 84 19.18 47.98 1.86
CA ILE A 84 20.13 47.04 2.47
C ILE A 84 19.45 46.25 3.60
N ALA A 85 18.63 46.89 4.43
CA ALA A 85 17.90 46.21 5.49
C ALA A 85 16.91 45.17 4.92
N GLU A 86 16.16 45.52 3.86
CA GLU A 86 15.28 44.58 3.14
C GLU A 86 16.07 43.39 2.57
N ILE A 87 17.23 43.64 1.94
CA ILE A 87 18.08 42.57 1.40
C ILE A 87 18.58 41.63 2.52
N VAL A 88 18.93 42.17 3.68
CA VAL A 88 19.36 41.36 4.83
C VAL A 88 18.18 40.56 5.41
N GLU A 89 16.97 41.11 5.41
CA GLU A 89 15.76 40.44 5.88
C GLU A 89 15.39 39.21 5.05
N LEU A 90 15.68 39.22 3.74
CA LEU A 90 15.51 38.05 2.86
C LEU A 90 16.37 36.84 3.26
N GLY A 91 17.41 37.04 4.07
CA GLY A 91 18.27 35.98 4.55
C GLY A 91 19.23 35.42 3.49
N PRO A 92 19.89 34.29 3.78
CA PRO A 92 20.86 33.70 2.85
C PRO A 92 20.14 33.11 1.62
N VAL A 93 20.46 33.64 0.44
CA VAL A 93 19.96 33.13 -0.84
C VAL A 93 20.74 31.87 -1.22
N ASN A 94 20.03 30.77 -1.48
CA ASN A 94 20.66 29.55 -2.01
C ASN A 94 20.93 29.73 -3.53
N PRO A 95 22.19 29.80 -3.97
CA PRO A 95 22.51 29.95 -5.40
C PRO A 95 22.11 28.71 -6.23
N ASN A 96 21.99 27.54 -5.60
CA ASN A 96 21.67 26.28 -6.27
C ASN A 96 20.18 25.96 -6.28
N ALA A 97 19.32 26.86 -5.78
CA ALA A 97 17.89 26.60 -5.62
C ALA A 97 17.18 26.22 -6.92
N VAL A 98 17.64 26.76 -8.06
CA VAL A 98 17.06 26.46 -9.38
C VAL A 98 17.40 25.02 -9.80
N GLU A 99 18.66 24.62 -9.69
CA GLU A 99 19.11 23.27 -10.03
C GLU A 99 18.48 22.21 -9.11
N GLU A 100 18.45 22.47 -7.79
CA GLU A 100 17.81 21.59 -6.81
C GLU A 100 16.31 21.43 -7.07
N TYR A 101 15.62 22.51 -7.47
CA TYR A 101 14.21 22.46 -7.84
C TYR A 101 13.99 21.60 -9.08
N GLU A 102 14.81 21.78 -10.12
CA GLU A 102 14.70 21.00 -11.36
C GLU A 102 14.93 19.50 -11.09
N GLU A 103 15.98 19.12 -10.36
CA GLU A 103 16.24 17.72 -10.00
C GLU A 103 15.10 17.12 -9.16
N THR A 104 14.63 17.88 -8.16
CA THR A 104 13.54 17.42 -7.29
C THR A 104 12.25 17.26 -8.08
N LYS A 105 11.98 18.17 -9.03
CA LYS A 105 10.81 18.11 -9.89
C LYS A 105 10.86 16.91 -10.84
N GLU A 106 12.00 16.64 -11.48
CA GLU A 106 12.15 15.46 -12.33
C GLU A 106 11.89 14.17 -11.54
N ARG A 107 12.45 14.07 -10.33
CA ARG A 107 12.20 12.93 -9.44
C ARG A 107 10.73 12.85 -9.01
N TYR A 108 10.10 13.97 -8.71
CA TYR A 108 8.68 14.03 -8.35
C TYR A 108 7.80 13.55 -9.50
N ASP A 109 8.03 14.05 -10.72
CA ASP A 109 7.26 13.70 -11.91
C ASP A 109 7.42 12.20 -12.24
N PHE A 110 8.64 11.67 -12.12
CA PHE A 110 8.91 10.24 -12.28
C PHE A 110 8.15 9.39 -11.26
N LEU A 111 8.26 9.71 -9.97
CA LEU A 111 7.59 8.95 -8.91
C LEU A 111 6.06 9.04 -9.01
N THR A 112 5.54 10.19 -9.41
CA THR A 112 4.10 10.40 -9.61
C THR A 112 3.57 9.52 -10.76
N THR A 113 4.33 9.41 -11.84
CA THR A 113 3.99 8.52 -12.97
C THR A 113 4.00 7.06 -12.53
N GLN A 114 5.05 6.63 -11.81
CA GLN A 114 5.14 5.26 -11.29
C GLN A 114 4.00 4.92 -10.32
N LEU A 115 3.59 5.88 -9.48
CA LEU A 115 2.48 5.70 -8.56
C LEU A 115 1.16 5.53 -9.31
N ALA A 116 0.90 6.34 -10.33
CA ALA A 116 -0.29 6.22 -11.17
C ALA A 116 -0.35 4.88 -11.92
N ASP A 117 0.78 4.41 -12.44
CA ASP A 117 0.89 3.10 -13.09
C ASP A 117 0.60 1.96 -12.09
N LEU A 118 1.12 2.06 -10.86
CA LEU A 118 0.90 1.06 -9.82
C LEU A 118 -0.56 1.01 -9.36
N ASP A 119 -1.19 2.18 -9.20
CA ASP A 119 -2.61 2.26 -8.85
C ASP A 119 -3.49 1.66 -9.96
N THR A 120 -3.17 1.96 -11.22
CA THR A 120 -3.86 1.35 -12.37
C THR A 120 -3.71 -0.17 -12.39
N ALA A 121 -2.49 -0.69 -12.17
CA ALA A 121 -2.24 -2.12 -12.12
C ALA A 121 -2.98 -2.81 -10.95
N LYS A 122 -3.05 -2.14 -9.80
CA LYS A 122 -3.81 -2.62 -8.63
C LYS A 122 -5.30 -2.73 -8.95
N GLU A 123 -5.90 -1.70 -9.56
CA GLU A 123 -7.32 -1.72 -9.95
C GLU A 123 -7.61 -2.85 -10.95
N GLN A 124 -6.74 -3.06 -11.93
CA GLN A 124 -6.86 -4.17 -12.88
C GLN A 124 -6.80 -5.53 -12.19
N LEU A 125 -5.86 -5.73 -11.27
CA LEU A 125 -5.77 -6.98 -10.50
C LEU A 125 -7.00 -7.21 -9.62
N GLN A 126 -7.52 -6.16 -8.98
CA GLN A 126 -8.76 -6.25 -8.20
C GLN A 126 -9.97 -6.61 -9.07
N ALA A 127 -10.06 -6.07 -10.29
CA ALA A 127 -11.09 -6.43 -11.24
C ALA A 127 -11.00 -7.90 -11.66
N VAL A 128 -9.79 -8.42 -11.93
CA VAL A 128 -9.56 -9.83 -12.25
C VAL A 128 -9.96 -10.74 -11.08
N ILE A 129 -9.59 -10.38 -9.86
CA ILE A 129 -9.99 -11.14 -8.66
C ILE A 129 -11.52 -11.19 -8.55
N ALA A 130 -12.19 -10.06 -8.72
CA ALA A 130 -13.66 -10.01 -8.66
C ALA A 130 -14.33 -10.84 -9.76
N GLU A 131 -13.76 -10.89 -10.97
CA GLU A 131 -14.25 -11.74 -12.05
C GLU A 131 -14.05 -13.23 -11.71
N MET A 132 -12.89 -13.61 -11.17
CA MET A 132 -12.61 -14.97 -10.74
C MET A 132 -13.54 -15.41 -9.60
N ASP A 133 -13.78 -14.54 -8.61
CA ASP A 133 -14.69 -14.84 -7.50
C ASP A 133 -16.12 -15.04 -7.99
N LYS A 134 -16.57 -14.24 -8.96
CA LYS A 134 -17.88 -14.41 -9.58
C LYS A 134 -18.00 -15.74 -10.34
N ALA A 135 -16.97 -16.08 -11.12
CA ALA A 135 -16.93 -17.35 -11.85
C ALA A 135 -16.92 -18.54 -10.88
N MET A 136 -16.12 -18.48 -9.83
CA MET A 136 -16.03 -19.52 -8.80
C MET A 136 -17.35 -19.67 -8.04
N SER A 137 -18.00 -18.56 -7.66
CA SER A 137 -19.30 -18.57 -6.98
C SER A 137 -20.38 -19.24 -7.84
N THR A 138 -20.42 -18.92 -9.13
CA THR A 138 -21.36 -19.53 -10.09
C THR A 138 -21.11 -21.03 -10.21
N GLN A 139 -19.85 -21.43 -10.40
CA GLN A 139 -19.49 -22.84 -10.54
C GLN A 139 -19.78 -23.64 -9.26
N LEU A 140 -19.53 -23.07 -8.08
CA LEU A 140 -19.83 -23.71 -6.80
C LEU A 140 -21.34 -23.88 -6.61
N TYR A 141 -22.13 -22.87 -6.98
CA TYR A 141 -23.59 -22.95 -6.92
C TYR A 141 -24.13 -24.05 -7.82
N ASP A 142 -23.67 -24.12 -9.08
CA ASP A 142 -24.09 -25.14 -10.04
C ASP A 142 -23.73 -26.55 -9.56
N VAL A 143 -22.52 -26.72 -9.01
CA VAL A 143 -22.09 -27.99 -8.42
C VAL A 143 -22.99 -28.39 -7.26
N LEU A 144 -23.29 -27.46 -6.34
CA LEU A 144 -24.13 -27.76 -5.17
C LEU A 144 -25.59 -28.03 -5.54
N ASP A 145 -26.13 -27.39 -6.57
CA ASP A 145 -27.48 -27.71 -7.07
C ASP A 145 -27.54 -29.13 -7.66
N VAL A 146 -26.58 -29.48 -8.50
CA VAL A 146 -26.51 -30.82 -9.10
C VAL A 146 -26.27 -31.89 -8.04
N VAL A 147 -25.27 -31.71 -7.19
CA VAL A 147 -24.96 -32.64 -6.08
C VAL A 147 -26.14 -32.71 -5.11
N GLY A 148 -26.83 -31.61 -4.83
CA GLY A 148 -28.01 -31.58 -3.97
C GLY A 148 -29.16 -32.43 -4.50
N ARG A 149 -29.44 -32.36 -5.81
CA ARG A 149 -30.44 -33.23 -6.46
C ARG A 149 -30.04 -34.70 -6.40
N ARG A 150 -28.78 -35.02 -6.71
CA ARG A 150 -28.25 -36.40 -6.59
C ARG A 150 -28.29 -36.91 -5.16
N PHE A 151 -27.96 -36.06 -4.21
CA PHE A 151 -28.00 -36.39 -2.79
C PHE A 151 -29.39 -36.78 -2.31
N GLN A 152 -30.42 -36.03 -2.71
CA GLN A 152 -31.81 -36.42 -2.43
C GLN A 152 -32.18 -37.77 -3.05
N GLU A 153 -31.78 -38.03 -4.30
CA GLU A 153 -32.05 -39.29 -5.02
C GLU A 153 -31.38 -40.48 -4.35
N VAL A 154 -30.07 -40.40 -4.09
CA VAL A 154 -29.26 -41.44 -3.47
C VAL A 154 -29.73 -41.70 -2.03
N PHE A 155 -29.98 -40.63 -1.26
CA PHE A 155 -30.50 -40.75 0.10
C PHE A 155 -31.82 -41.50 0.14
N SER A 156 -32.77 -41.14 -0.73
CA SER A 156 -34.08 -41.78 -0.79
C SER A 156 -33.98 -43.28 -1.10
N GLN A 157 -33.03 -43.67 -1.94
CA GLN A 157 -32.80 -45.07 -2.29
C GLN A 157 -32.16 -45.87 -1.15
N LEU A 158 -31.18 -45.29 -0.44
CA LEU A 158 -30.50 -45.94 0.68
C LEU A 158 -31.39 -46.04 1.93
N PHE A 159 -32.22 -45.03 2.21
CA PHE A 159 -33.11 -45.04 3.38
C PHE A 159 -34.50 -45.62 3.09
N GLY A 160 -34.86 -45.84 1.82
CA GLY A 160 -36.21 -46.26 1.42
C GLY A 160 -37.25 -45.13 1.56
N GLY A 161 -36.82 -43.89 1.35
CA GLY A 161 -37.59 -42.66 1.50
C GLY A 161 -36.85 -41.58 2.29
N GLY A 162 -37.58 -40.54 2.71
CA GLY A 162 -37.03 -39.41 3.45
C GLY A 162 -36.53 -38.28 2.56
N THR A 163 -36.03 -37.22 3.18
CA THR A 163 -35.49 -36.05 2.48
C THR A 163 -34.14 -35.64 3.03
N ALA A 164 -33.25 -35.18 2.15
CA ALA A 164 -31.93 -34.69 2.45
C ALA A 164 -31.67 -33.45 1.60
N GLN A 165 -31.32 -32.35 2.27
CA GLN A 165 -31.15 -31.05 1.64
C GLN A 165 -29.81 -30.42 2.05
N ILE A 166 -29.11 -29.89 1.05
CA ILE A 166 -27.94 -29.03 1.23
C ILE A 166 -28.44 -27.58 1.26
N VAL A 167 -28.05 -26.82 2.28
CA VAL A 167 -28.45 -25.43 2.46
C VAL A 167 -27.21 -24.58 2.67
N LEU A 168 -27.09 -23.49 1.90
CA LEU A 168 -26.06 -22.49 2.09
C LEU A 168 -26.42 -21.61 3.29
N THR A 169 -25.49 -21.43 4.22
CA THR A 169 -25.70 -20.56 5.39
C THR A 169 -25.79 -19.08 4.98
N ASP A 170 -25.02 -18.68 3.96
CA ASP A 170 -25.05 -17.35 3.35
C ASP A 170 -25.10 -17.49 1.81
N PRO A 171 -26.29 -17.34 1.19
CA PRO A 171 -26.44 -17.42 -0.26
C PRO A 171 -25.74 -16.29 -1.02
N ASP A 172 -25.54 -15.12 -0.40
CA ASP A 172 -24.96 -13.96 -1.05
C ASP A 172 -23.42 -14.04 -1.07
N ASN A 173 -22.81 -14.75 -0.11
CA ASN A 173 -21.37 -14.97 -0.01
C ASN A 173 -21.00 -16.45 0.04
N ILE A 174 -21.32 -17.19 -1.02
CA ILE A 174 -21.12 -18.65 -1.09
C ILE A 174 -19.67 -19.11 -0.87
N LEU A 175 -18.67 -18.29 -1.21
CA LEU A 175 -17.24 -18.64 -1.08
C LEU A 175 -16.75 -18.63 0.37
N THR A 176 -17.37 -17.80 1.22
CA THR A 176 -17.01 -17.66 2.64
C THR A 176 -18.07 -18.25 3.57
N GLY A 177 -19.26 -18.54 3.04
CA GLY A 177 -20.39 -19.09 3.76
C GLY A 177 -20.21 -20.56 4.14
N GLY A 178 -20.96 -20.99 5.15
CA GLY A 178 -21.06 -22.39 5.54
C GLY A 178 -22.00 -23.20 4.65
N ILE A 179 -21.91 -24.52 4.77
CA ILE A 179 -22.83 -25.48 4.16
C ILE A 179 -23.46 -26.31 5.29
N ASP A 180 -24.77 -26.21 5.42
CA ASP A 180 -25.56 -26.98 6.36
C ASP A 180 -26.30 -28.12 5.67
N PHE A 181 -26.35 -29.27 6.33
CA PHE A 181 -27.04 -30.46 5.85
C PHE A 181 -28.24 -30.75 6.73
N TYR A 182 -29.43 -30.68 6.13
CA TYR A 182 -30.69 -30.99 6.80
C TYR A 182 -31.26 -32.30 6.29
N ILE A 183 -31.51 -33.21 7.22
CA ILE A 183 -31.87 -34.59 6.94
C ILE A 183 -33.16 -34.93 7.66
N GLN A 184 -34.05 -35.60 6.95
CA GLN A 184 -35.31 -36.12 7.45
C GLN A 184 -35.42 -37.61 7.06
N PRO A 185 -34.97 -38.52 7.93
CA PRO A 185 -35.19 -39.95 7.74
C PRO A 185 -36.69 -40.29 7.70
N PRO A 186 -37.09 -41.43 7.09
CA PRO A 186 -38.48 -41.88 7.06
C PRO A 186 -39.09 -41.93 8.46
N GLY A 187 -40.23 -41.25 8.65
CA GLY A 187 -40.95 -41.23 9.93
C GLY A 187 -40.31 -40.36 11.04
N LYS A 188 -39.22 -39.63 10.75
CA LYS A 188 -38.57 -38.70 11.69
C LYS A 188 -38.71 -37.23 11.28
N LYS A 189 -38.42 -36.33 12.22
CA LYS A 189 -38.39 -34.89 11.99
C LYS A 189 -37.10 -34.48 11.27
N ARG A 190 -37.15 -33.37 10.54
CA ARG A 190 -35.99 -32.71 9.93
C ARG A 190 -35.02 -32.25 11.03
N GLN A 191 -33.76 -32.63 10.90
CA GLN A 191 -32.70 -32.29 11.85
C GLN A 191 -31.35 -32.11 11.13
N GLN A 192 -30.40 -31.45 11.79
CA GLN A 192 -29.04 -31.30 11.24
C GLN A 192 -28.29 -32.63 11.28
N LEU A 193 -27.36 -32.83 10.34
CA LEU A 193 -26.53 -34.04 10.23
C LEU A 193 -25.82 -34.43 11.54
N THR A 194 -25.40 -33.44 12.33
CA THR A 194 -24.71 -33.63 13.62
C THR A 194 -25.58 -34.27 14.70
N LEU A 195 -26.91 -34.16 14.58
CA LEU A 195 -27.90 -34.65 15.55
C LEU A 195 -28.43 -36.05 15.23
N LEU A 196 -27.99 -36.67 14.12
CA LEU A 196 -28.39 -38.03 13.73
C LEU A 196 -27.73 -39.11 14.61
N SER A 197 -28.36 -40.27 14.69
CA SER A 197 -27.76 -41.46 15.31
C SER A 197 -26.52 -41.93 14.52
N GLY A 198 -25.64 -42.72 15.15
CA GLY A 198 -24.37 -43.14 14.53
C GLY A 198 -24.54 -43.84 13.17
N GLY A 199 -25.47 -44.79 13.07
CA GLY A 199 -25.76 -45.50 11.82
C GLY A 199 -26.43 -44.62 10.77
N GLU A 200 -27.38 -43.77 11.17
CA GLU A 200 -28.03 -42.83 10.24
C GLU A 200 -27.04 -41.79 9.72
N ARG A 201 -26.15 -41.29 10.56
CA ARG A 201 -25.09 -40.36 10.17
C ARG A 201 -24.13 -41.01 9.19
N ALA A 202 -23.69 -42.25 9.46
CA ALA A 202 -22.82 -43.00 8.56
C ALA A 202 -23.48 -43.19 7.18
N LEU A 203 -24.72 -43.68 7.14
CA LEU A 203 -25.44 -43.89 5.88
C LEU A 203 -25.71 -42.59 5.12
N THR A 204 -25.97 -41.49 5.83
CA THR A 204 -26.13 -40.17 5.21
C THR A 204 -24.83 -39.67 4.59
N VAL A 205 -23.70 -39.83 5.27
CA VAL A 205 -22.38 -39.45 4.75
C VAL A 205 -22.02 -40.31 3.53
N ILE A 206 -22.30 -41.61 3.57
CA ILE A 206 -22.15 -42.51 2.43
C ILE A 206 -23.00 -42.03 1.23
N ALA A 207 -24.26 -41.66 1.48
CA ALA A 207 -25.13 -41.11 0.43
C ALA A 207 -24.54 -39.83 -0.20
N LEU A 208 -23.98 -38.93 0.63
CA LEU A 208 -23.34 -37.70 0.17
C LEU A 208 -22.11 -38.00 -0.68
N LEU A 209 -21.24 -38.92 -0.24
CA LEU A 209 -20.05 -39.34 -0.99
C LEU A 209 -20.42 -39.93 -2.35
N PHE A 210 -21.44 -40.79 -2.40
CA PHE A 210 -21.92 -41.34 -3.67
C PHE A 210 -22.51 -40.28 -4.59
N SER A 211 -23.08 -39.21 -4.05
CA SER A 211 -23.60 -38.09 -4.85
C SER A 211 -22.47 -37.30 -5.51
N PHE A 212 -21.33 -37.18 -4.83
CA PHE A 212 -20.11 -36.61 -5.42
C PHE A 212 -19.51 -37.53 -6.48
N LEU A 213 -19.49 -38.85 -6.24
CA LEU A 213 -19.01 -39.83 -7.21
C LEU A 213 -19.90 -39.88 -8.46
N ASP A 214 -21.21 -39.69 -8.33
CA ASP A 214 -22.12 -39.58 -9.48
C ASP A 214 -21.88 -38.28 -10.28
N TYR A 215 -21.58 -37.18 -9.59
CA TYR A 215 -21.24 -35.92 -10.26
C TYR A 215 -19.88 -35.96 -10.98
N ARG A 216 -18.88 -36.59 -10.37
CA ARG A 216 -17.55 -36.84 -10.97
C ARG A 216 -17.10 -38.27 -10.68
N PRO A 217 -17.36 -39.21 -11.61
CA PRO A 217 -16.96 -40.59 -11.45
C PRO A 217 -15.45 -40.72 -11.29
N ALA A 218 -15.04 -41.42 -10.24
CA ALA A 218 -13.66 -41.83 -10.06
C ALA A 218 -13.42 -43.16 -10.80
N PRO A 219 -12.20 -43.42 -11.31
CA PRO A 219 -11.89 -44.71 -11.93
C PRO A 219 -12.01 -45.87 -10.93
N PHE A 220 -11.65 -45.64 -9.67
CA PHE A 220 -11.83 -46.59 -8.58
C PHE A 220 -12.12 -45.87 -7.25
N CYS A 221 -12.78 -46.57 -6.33
CA CYS A 221 -13.11 -46.11 -4.99
C CYS A 221 -12.81 -47.22 -3.97
N VAL A 222 -12.13 -46.87 -2.88
CA VAL A 222 -11.81 -47.78 -1.78
C VAL A 222 -12.69 -47.44 -0.58
N LEU A 223 -13.40 -48.44 -0.07
CA LEU A 223 -14.29 -48.32 1.09
C LEU A 223 -13.81 -49.27 2.19
N ASP A 224 -13.34 -48.72 3.31
CA ASP A 224 -12.80 -49.51 4.42
C ASP A 224 -13.76 -49.51 5.61
N GLU A 225 -14.35 -50.68 5.91
CA GLU A 225 -15.31 -50.94 7.00
C GLU A 225 -16.47 -49.93 7.12
N VAL A 226 -16.87 -49.32 6.00
CA VAL A 226 -17.91 -48.29 5.96
C VAL A 226 -19.29 -48.81 6.40
N ASP A 227 -19.48 -50.12 6.31
CA ASP A 227 -20.71 -50.84 6.66
C ASP A 227 -20.74 -51.34 8.12
N ALA A 228 -19.68 -51.14 8.90
CA ALA A 228 -19.59 -51.59 10.29
C ALA A 228 -20.66 -50.94 11.18
N ALA A 229 -21.01 -49.67 10.92
CA ALA A 229 -22.02 -48.93 11.66
C ALA A 229 -23.45 -49.13 11.17
N LEU A 230 -23.65 -49.93 10.11
CA LEU A 230 -24.95 -50.14 9.47
C LEU A 230 -25.66 -51.39 10.02
N ASP A 231 -26.98 -51.32 10.17
CA ASP A 231 -27.80 -52.49 10.46
C ASP A 231 -27.91 -53.41 9.23
N GLU A 232 -28.49 -54.61 9.41
CA GLU A 232 -28.53 -55.62 8.36
C GLU A 232 -29.33 -55.18 7.11
N ALA A 233 -30.44 -54.47 7.32
CA ALA A 233 -31.27 -53.95 6.23
C ALA A 233 -30.57 -52.84 5.44
N ASN A 234 -29.83 -51.96 6.11
CA ASN A 234 -29.06 -50.90 5.44
C ASN A 234 -27.84 -51.45 4.71
N VAL A 235 -27.18 -52.49 5.22
CA VAL A 235 -26.10 -53.18 4.50
C VAL A 235 -26.61 -53.77 3.19
N GLU A 236 -27.77 -54.41 3.19
CA GLU A 236 -28.36 -54.97 1.96
C GLU A 236 -28.67 -53.89 0.91
N ARG A 237 -29.22 -52.74 1.34
CA ARG A 237 -29.47 -51.59 0.46
C ARG A 237 -28.18 -50.98 -0.07
N PHE A 238 -27.16 -50.86 0.78
CA PHE A 238 -25.83 -50.37 0.41
C PHE A 238 -25.17 -51.29 -0.63
N SER A 239 -25.14 -52.60 -0.39
CA SER A 239 -24.61 -53.59 -1.34
C SER A 239 -25.35 -53.56 -2.69
N SER A 240 -26.67 -53.47 -2.65
CA SER A 240 -27.50 -53.38 -3.87
C SER A 240 -27.21 -52.10 -4.65
N TYR A 241 -26.96 -50.99 -3.96
CA TYR A 241 -26.59 -49.73 -4.57
C TYR A 241 -25.20 -49.78 -5.21
N LEU A 242 -24.20 -50.35 -4.52
CA LEU A 242 -22.85 -50.55 -5.07
C LEU A 242 -22.86 -51.34 -6.38
N ASN A 243 -23.61 -52.44 -6.42
CA ASN A 243 -23.74 -53.26 -7.63
C ASN A 243 -24.46 -52.55 -8.79
N ARG A 244 -25.14 -51.44 -8.52
CA ARG A 244 -25.75 -50.61 -9.58
C ARG A 244 -24.75 -49.59 -10.14
N VAL A 245 -23.88 -49.07 -9.30
CA VAL A 245 -22.93 -47.98 -9.63
C VAL A 245 -21.58 -48.54 -10.13
N ASN A 246 -21.29 -49.82 -9.91
CA ASN A 246 -20.06 -50.50 -10.35
C ASN A 246 -19.79 -50.46 -11.87
N LYS A 247 -20.75 -50.07 -12.71
CA LYS A 247 -20.59 -50.00 -14.16
C LYS A 247 -19.61 -48.92 -14.62
N GLU A 248 -19.51 -47.83 -13.85
CA GLU A 248 -18.67 -46.67 -14.21
C GLU A 248 -17.46 -46.50 -13.29
N THR A 249 -17.48 -47.12 -12.10
CA THR A 249 -16.44 -46.99 -11.07
C THR A 249 -16.12 -48.35 -10.46
N GLN A 250 -14.83 -48.69 -10.38
CA GLN A 250 -14.39 -49.90 -9.71
C GLN A 250 -14.43 -49.72 -8.18
N PHE A 251 -15.17 -50.56 -7.45
CA PHE A 251 -15.22 -50.52 -5.99
C PHE A 251 -14.33 -51.60 -5.36
N ILE A 252 -13.49 -51.19 -4.42
CA ILE A 252 -12.70 -52.07 -3.55
C ILE A 252 -13.26 -51.90 -2.14
N VAL A 253 -13.94 -52.92 -1.62
CA VAL A 253 -14.60 -52.86 -0.32
C VAL A 253 -13.91 -53.80 0.66
N VAL A 254 -13.43 -53.26 1.77
CA VAL A 254 -12.92 -54.02 2.91
C VAL A 254 -14.06 -54.12 3.92
N SER A 255 -14.53 -55.33 4.20
CA SER A 255 -15.63 -55.58 5.13
C SER A 255 -15.54 -56.98 5.71
N HIS A 256 -16.11 -57.16 6.90
CA HIS A 256 -16.36 -58.46 7.53
C HIS A 256 -17.86 -58.87 7.46
N ARG A 257 -18.71 -58.08 6.79
CA ARG A 257 -20.16 -58.31 6.68
C ARG A 257 -20.46 -59.27 5.53
N LYS A 258 -21.11 -60.40 5.84
CA LYS A 258 -21.48 -61.44 4.86
C LYS A 258 -22.26 -60.90 3.67
N LYS A 259 -23.30 -60.09 3.90
CA LYS A 259 -24.12 -59.50 2.82
C LYS A 259 -23.35 -58.55 1.89
N THR A 260 -22.27 -57.93 2.37
CA THR A 260 -21.38 -57.10 1.52
C THR A 260 -20.47 -57.98 0.68
N MET A 261 -19.93 -59.06 1.28
CA MET A 261 -19.12 -60.04 0.56
C MET A 261 -19.92 -60.79 -0.52
N GLU A 262 -21.18 -61.14 -0.24
CA GLU A 262 -22.08 -61.85 -1.17
C GLU A 262 -22.42 -61.02 -2.41
N ALA A 263 -22.34 -59.69 -2.32
CA ALA A 263 -22.61 -58.79 -3.44
C ALA A 263 -21.38 -58.51 -4.31
N ALA A 264 -20.18 -58.95 -3.89
CA ALA A 264 -18.95 -58.74 -4.65
C ALA A 264 -18.81 -59.77 -5.79
N GLU A 265 -18.22 -59.35 -6.91
CA GLU A 265 -17.91 -60.25 -8.03
C GLU A 265 -16.67 -61.11 -7.74
N VAL A 266 -15.68 -60.51 -7.08
CA VAL A 266 -14.40 -61.14 -6.70
C VAL A 266 -14.13 -60.86 -5.23
N LEU A 267 -13.76 -61.91 -4.49
CA LEU A 267 -13.33 -61.80 -3.10
C LEU A 267 -11.82 -62.00 -3.00
N GLN A 268 -11.17 -61.04 -2.33
CA GLN A 268 -9.76 -61.14 -1.95
C GLN A 268 -9.65 -61.33 -0.44
N GLY A 269 -9.35 -62.56 -0.01
CA GLY A 269 -9.11 -62.90 1.37
C GLY A 269 -7.65 -62.70 1.74
N VAL A 270 -7.40 -62.03 2.87
CA VAL A 270 -6.05 -61.91 3.44
C VAL A 270 -5.90 -62.92 4.58
N THR A 271 -4.91 -63.79 4.48
CA THR A 271 -4.57 -64.78 5.52
C THR A 271 -3.15 -64.59 6.02
N MET A 272 -2.90 -64.93 7.29
CA MET A 272 -1.58 -64.87 7.92
C MET A 272 -1.13 -66.29 8.24
N VAL A 273 -0.44 -66.93 7.29
CA VAL A 273 0.08 -68.31 7.45
C VAL A 273 1.30 -68.33 8.39
N GLU A 274 2.13 -67.30 8.30
CA GLU A 274 3.29 -67.07 9.17
C GLU A 274 3.13 -65.73 9.89
N ARG A 275 3.59 -65.67 11.15
CA ARG A 275 3.41 -64.47 11.99
C ARG A 275 4.08 -63.26 11.34
N GLY A 276 3.27 -62.27 10.95
CA GLY A 276 3.74 -61.03 10.33
C GLY A 276 3.86 -61.07 8.81
N VAL A 277 3.55 -62.19 8.15
CA VAL A 277 3.52 -62.30 6.68
C VAL A 277 2.10 -62.55 6.21
N SER A 278 1.53 -61.56 5.52
CA SER A 278 0.18 -61.66 4.94
C SER A 278 0.26 -62.26 3.53
N ARG A 279 -0.64 -63.18 3.21
CA ARG A 279 -0.81 -63.78 1.89
C ARG A 279 -2.23 -63.51 1.38
N LEU A 280 -2.32 -63.13 0.13
CA LEU A 280 -3.59 -62.92 -0.58
C LEU A 280 -4.10 -64.22 -1.19
N LEU A 281 -5.39 -64.47 -1.02
CA LEU A 281 -6.17 -65.53 -1.64
C LEU A 281 -7.27 -64.86 -2.46
N THR A 282 -7.44 -65.22 -3.72
CA THR A 282 -8.49 -64.68 -4.58
C THR A 282 -9.50 -65.77 -4.90
N VAL A 283 -10.79 -65.47 -4.78
CA VAL A 283 -11.90 -66.34 -5.16
C VAL A 283 -12.85 -65.52 -6.03
N ALA A 284 -13.08 -65.96 -7.27
CA ALA A 284 -14.08 -65.38 -8.15
C ALA A 284 -15.39 -66.18 -8.05
N PHE A 285 -16.53 -65.51 -7.95
CA PHE A 285 -17.81 -66.20 -7.79
C PHE A 285 -18.34 -66.86 -9.08
N GLU A 286 -17.79 -66.50 -10.25
CA GLU A 286 -18.11 -67.18 -11.52
C GLU A 286 -17.60 -68.62 -11.55
N ASP A 287 -16.41 -68.88 -11.00
CA ASP A 287 -15.77 -70.21 -11.01
C ASP A 287 -16.47 -71.22 -10.08
N VAL A 288 -17.13 -70.75 -9.01
CA VAL A 288 -17.76 -71.62 -8.00
C VAL A 288 -19.05 -72.27 -8.53
N LYS A 289 -19.70 -71.71 -9.57
CA LYS A 289 -20.91 -72.30 -10.17
C LYS A 289 -20.60 -73.50 -11.07
N GLU A 290 -19.40 -73.61 -11.64
CA GLU A 290 -19.00 -74.76 -12.45
C GLU A 290 -18.59 -75.97 -11.59
N ASP A 291 -18.03 -75.75 -10.40
CA ASP A 291 -17.60 -76.83 -9.50
C ASP A 291 -18.73 -77.47 -8.66
N LEU A 292 -19.95 -76.92 -8.74
CA LEU A 292 -21.14 -77.38 -7.99
C LEU A 292 -22.25 -77.97 -8.89
N ALA A 293 -21.97 -78.18 -10.18
CA ALA A 293 -22.88 -78.77 -11.16
C ALA A 293 -22.55 -80.23 -11.51
#